data_AF-A0AAV4BQC6-F1
#
_entry.id   AF-A0AAV4BQC6-F1
#
_cell.length_a   1.000
_cell.length_b   1.000
_cell.length_c   1.000
_cell.angle_alpha   90.00
_cell.angle_beta   90.00
_cell.angle_gamma   90.00
#
_symmetry.space_group_name_H-M   'P 1'
#
loop_
_entity.id
_entity.type
_entity.pdbx_description
1 polymer ?
#
loop_
_entity_poly.entity_id
_entity_poly.type
_entity_poly.pdbx_seq_one_letter_code
_entity_poly.pdbx_strand_id
1 'polypeptide(L)'
;MYGENDSKLRSQREAKAGVLLHQVTEQSKNPRLRAYAFSDLAECASNRSETGRNVMDFYRQALILCGNDPYVLLNCGKSLQYTDIKKAVELLTKAARISRTSHTFHQLGKCLNHFAHKEKKNSRHSEDLTKQTEESHRDAIRFSPSNIPARYSLGILLKWCGEPEKALREFTQIKGAFQYDDYEQASLCLLELYHGPTHSSRLTDNAMTLDLKKDAEEMLIKALSISFKLLSREEIQKYLTKSLRELQKIADSRDTPEKLKLLSRTYLLAKDPQKNLETLEKLFKIDESEDAAVIMSALENYVDLGRFEEVLALMNRCRDSHTIDNSLRNKVALGAARRRLLQYGGDAALSSNRGLETSDKEKSISHVVSSGADNSDSCDKSDVLIVYDDSRESARDVASLGYICRQLQNLMKTVFGLDASSNIQRCCEGIPETSTQLKEMTKAKLVLLVFGSEELDGYFESLLWFLLGVMERREDNQMLVAATEAGVKLPSSVKYFQKIQLNSVVDSLQEYEQWRRQLAADVLHEPLNHGRITECVDNMISFFCSLLPISWPL
;
A
#
# COMPACT_ATOMS: atom_id res chain seq x y z
N MET A 1 14.21 4.87 8.71
CA MET A 1 15.69 4.77 8.83
C MET A 1 16.26 5.34 10.12
N TYR A 2 15.56 6.19 10.91
CA TYR A 2 16.13 6.70 12.18
C TYR A 2 16.15 5.68 13.34
N GLY A 3 15.24 4.70 13.39
CA GLY A 3 15.12 3.78 14.53
C GLY A 3 16.22 2.70 14.67
N GLU A 4 16.73 2.15 13.58
CA GLU A 4 17.74 1.07 13.65
C GLU A 4 19.11 1.56 14.13
N ASN A 5 19.52 2.75 13.68
CA ASN A 5 20.76 3.37 14.12
C ASN A 5 20.72 3.73 15.61
N ASP A 6 19.56 4.20 16.11
CA ASP A 6 19.39 4.55 17.52
C ASP A 6 19.41 3.30 18.42
N SER A 7 18.80 2.19 18.00
CA SER A 7 18.84 0.93 18.76
C SER A 7 20.26 0.36 18.87
N LYS A 8 21.02 0.38 17.76
CA LYS A 8 22.41 -0.06 17.74
C LYS A 8 23.30 0.84 18.60
N LEU A 9 23.14 2.16 18.49
CA LEU A 9 23.89 3.13 19.27
C LEU A 9 23.57 3.00 20.77
N ARG A 10 22.30 2.80 21.13
CA ARG A 10 21.87 2.54 22.51
C ARG A 10 22.55 1.27 23.05
N SER A 11 22.50 0.18 22.30
CA SER A 11 23.14 -1.09 22.68
C SER A 11 24.64 -0.93 22.90
N GLN A 12 25.33 -0.18 22.04
CA GLN A 12 26.76 0.13 22.20
C GLN A 12 27.05 0.98 23.44
N ARG A 13 26.22 1.99 23.72
CA ARG A 13 26.36 2.84 24.92
C ARG A 13 26.15 2.04 26.19
N GLU A 14 25.13 1.19 26.22
CA GLU A 14 24.87 0.29 27.35
C GLU A 14 26.04 -0.69 27.54
N ALA A 15 26.59 -1.26 26.46
CA ALA A 15 27.74 -2.17 26.54
C ALA A 15 28.96 -1.46 27.15
N LYS A 16 29.27 -0.25 26.67
CA LYS A 16 30.35 0.58 27.21
C LYS A 16 30.12 0.95 28.68
N ALA A 17 28.89 1.31 29.05
CA ALA A 17 28.53 1.60 30.44
C ALA A 17 28.77 0.38 31.35
N GLY A 18 28.37 -0.81 30.92
CA GLY A 18 28.63 -2.06 31.66
C GLY A 18 30.11 -2.27 31.96
N VAL A 19 30.99 -2.09 30.97
CA VAL A 19 32.45 -2.22 31.16
C VAL A 19 32.98 -1.21 32.19
N LEU A 20 32.57 0.05 32.09
CA LEU A 20 32.98 1.09 33.03
C LEU A 20 32.48 0.81 34.46
N LEU A 21 31.24 0.36 34.61
CA LEU A 21 30.70 0.00 35.92
C LEU A 21 31.45 -1.19 36.54
N HIS A 22 31.82 -2.20 35.75
CA HIS A 22 32.68 -3.29 36.21
C HIS A 22 34.05 -2.81 36.69
N GLN A 23 34.69 -1.89 35.97
CA GLN A 23 35.96 -1.29 36.43
C GLN A 23 35.78 -0.56 37.77
N VAL A 24 34.66 0.16 37.95
CA VAL A 24 34.36 0.84 39.23
C VAL A 24 34.17 -0.17 40.37
N THR A 25 33.49 -1.31 40.13
CA THR A 25 33.27 -2.31 41.19
C THR A 25 34.56 -3.01 41.63
N GLU A 26 35.54 -3.15 40.74
CA GLU A 26 36.85 -3.77 41.01
C GLU A 26 37.87 -2.79 41.60
N GLN A 27 37.96 -1.58 41.06
CA GLN A 27 39.08 -0.66 41.33
C GLN A 27 38.78 0.38 42.41
N SER A 28 37.50 0.71 42.63
CA SER A 28 37.14 1.73 43.62
C SER A 28 37.35 1.22 45.03
N LYS A 29 38.02 2.01 45.89
CA LYS A 29 38.12 1.73 47.33
C LYS A 29 36.89 2.22 48.11
N ASN A 30 36.02 3.01 47.48
CA ASN A 30 34.84 3.57 48.14
C ASN A 30 33.67 2.57 48.08
N PRO A 31 33.22 2.01 49.22
CA PRO A 31 32.16 1.00 49.24
C PRO A 31 30.83 1.51 48.69
N ARG A 32 30.54 2.81 48.83
CA ARG A 32 29.31 3.42 48.32
C ARG A 32 29.31 3.50 46.79
N LEU A 33 30.43 3.92 46.19
CA LEU A 33 30.57 3.95 44.72
C LEU A 33 30.50 2.55 44.12
N ARG A 34 31.11 1.55 44.79
CA ARG A 34 30.98 0.15 44.39
C ARG A 34 29.53 -0.33 44.47
N ALA A 35 28.82 0.01 45.55
CA ALA A 35 27.41 -0.36 45.70
C ALA A 35 26.53 0.22 44.59
N TYR A 36 26.76 1.48 44.20
CA TYR A 36 26.06 2.13 43.08
C TYR A 36 26.36 1.42 41.76
N ALA A 37 27.64 1.13 41.50
CA ALA A 37 28.02 0.43 40.28
C ALA A 37 27.42 -0.98 40.20
N PHE A 38 27.39 -1.72 41.32
CA PHE A 38 26.72 -3.02 41.38
C PHE A 38 25.20 -2.92 41.18
N SER A 39 24.52 -1.92 41.76
CA SER A 39 23.08 -1.74 41.55
C SER A 39 22.74 -1.38 40.10
N ASP A 40 23.59 -0.59 39.44
CA ASP A 40 23.39 -0.20 38.04
C ASP A 40 23.72 -1.34 37.08
N LEU A 41 24.72 -2.18 37.40
CA LEU A 41 24.99 -3.43 36.69
C LEU A 41 23.82 -4.40 36.79
N ALA A 42 23.18 -4.51 37.96
CA ALA A 42 21.98 -5.34 38.12
C ALA A 42 20.83 -4.84 37.22
N GLU A 43 20.64 -3.52 37.11
CA GLU A 43 19.63 -2.93 36.23
C GLU A 43 19.95 -3.18 34.75
N CYS A 44 21.21 -2.97 34.35
CA CYS A 44 21.68 -3.23 33.00
C CYS A 44 21.50 -4.70 32.59
N ALA A 45 21.87 -5.64 33.47
CA ALA A 45 21.74 -7.08 33.24
C ALA A 45 20.27 -7.50 33.13
N SER A 46 19.38 -6.93 33.96
CA SER A 46 17.94 -7.19 33.91
C SER A 46 17.32 -6.77 32.56
N ASN A 47 17.72 -5.61 32.03
CA ASN A 47 17.24 -5.11 30.74
C ASN A 47 17.70 -5.96 29.54
N ARG A 48 18.85 -6.64 29.64
CA ARG A 48 19.41 -7.46 28.55
C ARG A 48 18.87 -8.88 28.51
N SER A 49 17.99 -9.26 29.43
CA SER A 49 17.58 -10.66 29.61
C SER A 49 18.77 -11.61 29.81
N GLU A 50 19.88 -11.11 30.40
CA GLU A 50 20.99 -11.97 30.80
C GLU A 50 20.49 -12.97 31.86
N THR A 51 21.13 -14.14 31.96
CA THR A 51 20.71 -15.19 32.89
C THR A 51 20.54 -14.62 34.30
N GLY A 52 19.39 -14.88 34.94
CA GLY A 52 19.02 -14.28 36.22
C GLY A 52 20.03 -14.47 37.37
N ARG A 53 21.02 -15.36 37.23
CA ARG A 53 22.14 -15.53 38.17
C ARG A 53 22.99 -14.25 38.30
N ASN A 54 23.31 -13.58 37.19
CA ASN A 54 24.16 -12.38 37.21
C ASN A 54 23.47 -11.22 37.93
N VAL A 55 22.16 -11.03 37.70
CA VAL A 55 21.37 -9.97 38.34
C VAL A 55 21.35 -10.15 39.86
N MET A 56 21.16 -11.38 40.35
CA MET A 56 21.09 -11.67 41.78
C MET A 56 22.43 -11.44 42.49
N ASP A 57 23.54 -11.74 41.84
CA ASP A 57 24.87 -11.58 42.45
C ASP A 57 25.25 -10.11 42.56
N PHE A 58 25.03 -9.30 41.51
CA PHE A 58 25.25 -7.85 41.58
C PHE A 58 24.37 -7.19 42.65
N TYR A 59 23.09 -7.55 42.68
CA TYR A 59 22.15 -7.09 43.71
C TYR A 59 22.65 -7.39 45.14
N ARG A 60 23.06 -8.64 45.41
CA ARG A 60 23.55 -9.04 46.73
C ARG A 60 24.77 -8.23 47.14
N GLN A 61 25.73 -8.06 46.22
CA GLN A 61 26.93 -7.27 46.49
C GLN A 61 26.60 -5.80 46.79
N ALA A 62 25.66 -5.21 46.05
CA ALA A 62 25.21 -3.85 46.28
C ALA A 62 24.61 -3.68 47.70
N LEU A 63 23.76 -4.62 48.13
CA LEU A 63 23.15 -4.57 49.46
C LEU A 63 24.12 -4.85 50.61
N ILE A 64 25.11 -5.72 50.42
CA ILE A 64 26.16 -5.96 51.42
C ILE A 64 26.92 -4.67 51.69
N LEU A 65 27.23 -3.92 50.64
CA LEU A 65 28.00 -2.68 50.75
C LEU A 65 27.17 -1.51 51.31
N CYS A 66 25.92 -1.33 50.86
CA CYS A 66 25.09 -0.18 51.22
C CYS A 66 23.57 -0.49 51.28
N GLY A 67 23.16 -1.49 52.06
CA GLY A 67 21.76 -1.95 52.14
C GLY A 67 20.71 -0.99 52.76
N ASN A 68 21.12 0.21 53.17
CA ASN A 68 20.23 1.28 53.66
C ASN A 68 20.25 2.53 52.77
N ASP A 69 21.04 2.55 51.69
CA ASP A 69 21.04 3.69 50.77
C ASP A 69 19.79 3.64 49.86
N PRO A 70 18.99 4.71 49.77
CA PRO A 70 17.73 4.70 49.02
C PRO A 70 17.91 4.50 47.51
N TYR A 71 19.05 4.95 46.94
CA TYR A 71 19.36 4.75 45.53
C TYR A 71 19.66 3.28 45.23
N VAL A 72 20.50 2.65 46.07
CA VAL A 72 20.80 1.21 45.96
C VAL A 72 19.52 0.40 46.09
N LEU A 73 18.70 0.67 47.10
CA LEU A 73 17.43 -0.05 47.32
C LEU A 73 16.46 0.10 46.14
N LEU A 74 16.36 1.30 45.57
CA LEU A 74 15.55 1.59 44.39
C LEU A 74 16.01 0.79 43.16
N ASN A 75 17.28 0.88 42.79
CA ASN A 75 17.81 0.22 41.59
C ASN A 75 17.81 -1.31 41.74
N CYS A 76 18.12 -1.81 42.92
CA CYS A 76 17.98 -3.23 43.27
C CYS A 76 16.53 -3.70 43.15
N GLY A 77 15.58 -2.92 43.70
CA GLY A 77 14.16 -3.22 43.62
C GLY A 77 13.64 -3.27 42.18
N LYS A 78 14.02 -2.30 41.34
CA LYS A 78 13.70 -2.28 39.90
C LYS A 78 14.23 -3.52 39.19
N SER A 79 15.49 -3.89 39.44
CA SER A 79 16.17 -5.01 38.78
C SER A 79 15.52 -6.36 39.09
N LEU A 80 14.94 -6.50 40.29
CA LEU A 80 14.29 -7.72 40.77
C LEU A 80 12.80 -7.84 40.39
N GLN A 81 12.21 -6.82 39.78
CA GLN A 81 10.77 -6.76 39.50
C GLN A 81 10.23 -8.03 38.80
N TYR A 82 11.01 -8.62 37.91
CA TYR A 82 10.61 -9.78 37.10
C TYR A 82 11.14 -11.13 37.64
N THR A 83 12.16 -11.12 38.50
CA THR A 83 12.81 -12.34 39.01
C THR A 83 12.33 -12.71 40.41
N ASP A 84 12.31 -11.75 41.33
CA ASP A 84 11.83 -11.89 42.71
C ASP A 84 11.00 -10.67 43.12
N ILE A 85 9.74 -10.72 42.70
CA ILE A 85 8.81 -9.60 42.87
C ILE A 85 8.51 -9.26 44.34
N LYS A 86 8.51 -10.26 45.23
CA LYS A 86 8.28 -10.05 46.65
C LYS A 86 9.43 -9.26 47.26
N LYS A 87 10.67 -9.64 46.92
CA LYS A 87 11.86 -8.91 47.36
C LYS A 87 11.92 -7.52 46.75
N ALA A 88 11.55 -7.37 45.47
CA ALA A 88 11.46 -6.07 44.82
C ALA A 88 10.51 -5.11 45.58
N VAL A 89 9.31 -5.57 45.93
CA VAL A 89 8.35 -4.77 46.72
C VAL A 89 8.91 -4.40 48.10
N GLU A 90 9.55 -5.33 48.81
CA GLU A 90 10.18 -5.06 50.11
C GLU A 90 11.23 -3.94 50.00
N LEU A 91 12.14 -4.04 49.02
CA LEU A 91 13.21 -3.06 48.83
C LEU A 91 12.67 -1.69 48.42
N LEU A 92 11.71 -1.65 47.50
CA LEU A 92 11.08 -0.40 47.05
C LEU A 92 10.27 0.26 48.16
N THR A 93 9.61 -0.53 49.00
CA THR A 93 8.93 -0.03 50.21
C THR A 93 9.93 0.57 51.19
N LYS A 94 11.06 -0.10 51.42
CA LYS A 94 12.14 0.42 52.26
C LYS A 94 12.74 1.70 51.67
N ALA A 95 12.98 1.75 50.37
CA ALA A 95 13.45 2.94 49.66
C ALA A 95 12.46 4.10 49.81
N ALA A 96 11.15 3.85 49.66
CA ALA A 96 10.10 4.87 49.77
C ALA A 96 9.97 5.42 51.21
N ARG A 97 10.26 4.61 52.23
CA ARG A 97 10.31 5.07 53.63
C ARG A 97 11.49 6.00 53.89
N ILE A 98 12.65 5.73 53.29
CA ILE A 98 13.87 6.53 53.49
C ILE A 98 13.85 7.79 52.62
N SER A 99 13.42 7.67 51.37
CA SER A 99 13.40 8.75 50.38
C SER A 99 12.06 8.77 49.65
N ARG A 100 11.18 9.66 50.13
CA ARG A 100 9.84 9.89 49.58
C ARG A 100 9.91 10.74 48.31
N THR A 101 10.33 10.12 47.21
CA THR A 101 10.37 10.78 45.90
C THR A 101 9.29 10.22 44.98
N SER A 102 8.82 11.06 44.05
CA SER A 102 7.86 10.66 43.02
C SER A 102 8.33 9.44 42.22
N HIS A 103 9.62 9.37 41.90
CA HIS A 103 10.19 8.25 41.15
C HIS A 103 10.14 6.94 41.95
N THR A 104 10.49 6.96 43.24
CA THR A 104 10.44 5.76 44.10
C THR A 104 9.02 5.20 44.20
N PHE A 105 8.03 6.06 44.44
CA PHE A 105 6.62 5.65 44.52
C PHE A 105 6.09 5.12 43.19
N HIS A 106 6.49 5.72 42.06
CA HIS A 106 6.11 5.22 40.74
C HIS A 106 6.67 3.79 40.49
N GLN A 107 7.94 3.54 40.83
CA GLN A 107 8.51 2.19 40.68
C GLN A 107 7.86 1.18 41.63
N LEU A 108 7.56 1.58 42.86
CA LEU A 108 6.81 0.75 43.81
C LEU A 108 5.45 0.36 43.24
N GLY A 109 4.69 1.34 42.73
CA GLY A 109 3.41 1.09 42.06
C GLY A 109 3.54 0.11 40.88
N LYS A 110 4.51 0.31 39.99
CA LYS A 110 4.78 -0.63 38.88
C LYS A 110 5.04 -2.06 39.36
N CYS A 111 5.81 -2.20 40.43
CA CYS A 111 6.15 -3.50 41.00
C CYS A 111 4.94 -4.18 41.65
N LEU A 112 4.15 -3.43 42.43
CA LEU A 112 2.91 -3.91 43.05
C LEU A 112 1.87 -4.31 42.00
N ASN A 113 1.74 -3.55 40.92
CA ASN A 113 0.84 -3.89 39.82
C ASN A 113 1.22 -5.22 39.19
N HIS A 114 2.51 -5.41 38.88
CA HIS A 114 3.01 -6.67 38.35
C HIS A 114 2.78 -7.82 39.34
N PHE A 115 2.84 -7.56 40.64
CA PHE A 115 2.58 -8.54 41.68
C PHE A 115 1.12 -8.93 41.75
N ALA A 116 0.21 -7.96 41.73
CA ALA A 116 -1.23 -8.21 41.65
C ALA A 116 -1.57 -9.06 40.43
N HIS A 117 -0.99 -8.76 39.25
CA HIS A 117 -1.19 -9.56 38.05
C HIS A 117 -0.74 -11.02 38.19
N LYS A 118 0.40 -11.28 38.85
CA LYS A 118 0.92 -12.63 39.08
C LYS A 118 0.07 -13.41 40.09
N GLU A 119 -0.48 -12.73 41.10
CA GLU A 119 -1.28 -13.30 42.18
C GLU A 119 -2.78 -13.38 41.88
N LYS A 120 -3.23 -13.03 40.67
CA LYS A 120 -4.65 -13.07 40.23
C LYS A 120 -5.41 -14.37 40.55
N LYS A 121 -4.72 -15.48 40.80
CA LYS A 121 -5.32 -16.76 41.23
C LYS A 121 -5.88 -16.71 42.67
N ASN A 122 -5.47 -15.74 43.49
CA ASN A 122 -5.87 -15.54 44.89
C ASN A 122 -6.61 -14.20 45.05
N SER A 123 -7.96 -14.19 44.96
CA SER A 123 -8.75 -12.95 44.82
C SER A 123 -8.52 -11.91 45.93
N ARG A 124 -8.50 -12.32 47.20
CA ARG A 124 -8.36 -11.38 48.34
C ARG A 124 -7.00 -10.67 48.39
N HIS A 125 -5.92 -11.38 48.06
CA HIS A 125 -4.58 -10.78 48.07
C HIS A 125 -4.39 -9.81 46.89
N SER A 126 -5.04 -10.10 45.76
CA SER A 126 -5.03 -9.22 44.60
C SER A 126 -5.69 -7.87 44.88
N GLU A 127 -6.80 -7.82 45.62
CA GLU A 127 -7.49 -6.56 45.93
C GLU A 127 -6.65 -5.63 46.80
N ASP A 128 -5.97 -6.16 47.81
CA ASP A 128 -5.09 -5.39 48.68
C ASP A 128 -3.88 -4.84 47.90
N LEU A 129 -3.25 -5.67 47.06
CA LEU A 129 -2.16 -5.24 46.18
C LEU A 129 -2.60 -4.16 45.19
N THR A 130 -3.81 -4.26 44.63
CA THR A 130 -4.38 -3.23 43.76
C THR A 130 -4.55 -1.90 44.49
N LYS A 131 -5.05 -1.90 45.74
CA LYS A 131 -5.16 -0.68 46.55
C LYS A 131 -3.80 -0.06 46.85
N GLN A 132 -2.82 -0.86 47.24
CA GLN A 132 -1.45 -0.39 47.47
C GLN A 132 -0.81 0.16 46.19
N THR A 133 -1.12 -0.43 45.03
CA THR A 133 -0.68 0.05 43.71
C THR A 133 -1.26 1.43 43.42
N GLU A 134 -2.57 1.60 43.61
CA GLU A 134 -3.26 2.87 43.41
C GLU A 134 -2.67 3.97 44.30
N GLU A 135 -2.53 3.69 45.61
CA GLU A 135 -1.95 4.60 46.58
C GLU A 135 -0.52 5.01 46.18
N SER A 136 0.31 4.04 45.77
CA SER A 136 1.67 4.32 45.31
C SER A 136 1.72 5.25 44.10
N HIS A 137 0.83 5.06 43.11
CA HIS A 137 0.77 5.97 41.97
C HIS A 137 0.22 7.35 42.33
N ARG A 138 -0.80 7.44 43.19
CA ARG A 138 -1.30 8.72 43.71
C ARG A 138 -0.23 9.48 44.49
N ASP A 139 0.55 8.78 45.29
CA ASP A 139 1.69 9.34 46.02
C ASP A 139 2.75 9.88 45.05
N ALA A 140 3.09 9.13 44.01
CA ALA A 140 4.01 9.59 42.98
C ALA A 140 3.53 10.91 42.34
N ILE A 141 2.25 11.01 41.98
CA ILE A 141 1.64 12.22 41.40
C ILE A 141 1.59 13.35 42.43
N ARG A 142 1.32 13.07 43.70
CA ARG A 142 1.32 14.09 44.77
C ARG A 142 2.70 14.72 44.96
N PHE A 143 3.76 13.92 44.91
CA PHE A 143 5.14 14.43 45.02
C PHE A 143 5.62 15.14 43.74
N SER A 144 5.10 14.77 42.57
CA SER A 144 5.39 15.45 41.31
C SER A 144 4.16 15.39 40.39
N PRO A 145 3.33 16.45 40.37
CA PRO A 145 2.11 16.49 39.57
C PRO A 145 2.34 16.34 38.06
N SER A 146 3.56 16.63 37.61
CA SER A 146 4.04 16.49 36.23
C SER A 146 4.66 15.11 35.91
N ASN A 147 4.60 14.14 36.83
CA ASN A 147 5.06 12.77 36.56
C ASN A 147 4.06 12.05 35.64
N ILE A 148 4.19 12.29 34.34
CA ILE A 148 3.37 11.72 33.28
C ILE A 148 3.34 10.17 33.35
N PRO A 149 4.49 9.46 33.47
CA PRO A 149 4.48 8.00 33.58
C PRO A 149 3.64 7.44 34.75
N ALA A 150 3.67 8.10 35.91
CA ALA A 150 2.87 7.68 37.07
C ALA A 150 1.37 7.89 36.84
N ARG A 151 1.00 9.02 36.24
CA ARG A 151 -0.39 9.34 35.88
C ARG A 151 -0.96 8.38 34.84
N TYR A 152 -0.17 8.08 33.81
CA TYR A 152 -0.53 7.06 32.82
C TYR A 152 -0.73 5.68 33.47
N SER A 153 0.21 5.26 34.32
CA SER A 153 0.12 3.97 35.02
C SER A 153 -1.11 3.88 35.93
N LEU A 154 -1.47 4.98 36.60
CA LEU A 154 -2.71 5.08 37.38
C LEU A 154 -3.95 4.94 36.49
N GLY A 155 -4.00 5.60 35.34
CA GLY A 155 -5.09 5.48 34.37
C GLY A 155 -5.29 4.04 33.91
N ILE A 156 -4.21 3.33 33.57
CA ILE A 156 -4.24 1.91 33.18
C ILE A 156 -4.77 1.03 34.33
N LEU A 157 -4.30 1.25 35.56
CA LEU A 157 -4.76 0.50 36.73
C LEU A 157 -6.27 0.69 36.95
N LEU A 158 -6.74 1.93 36.93
CA LEU A 158 -8.15 2.28 37.14
C LEU A 158 -9.05 1.64 36.09
N LYS A 159 -8.62 1.65 34.82
CA LYS A 159 -9.31 0.95 33.73
C LYS A 159 -9.37 -0.56 33.98
N TRP A 160 -8.26 -1.17 34.40
CA TRP A 160 -8.24 -2.60 34.71
C TRP A 160 -9.15 -2.96 35.91
N CYS A 161 -9.34 -2.02 36.84
CA CYS A 161 -10.29 -2.15 37.95
C CYS A 161 -11.76 -1.91 37.56
N GLY A 162 -12.06 -1.63 36.28
CA GLY A 162 -13.41 -1.33 35.83
C GLY A 162 -13.89 0.07 36.22
N GLU A 163 -12.97 1.02 36.42
CA GLU A 163 -13.26 2.42 36.74
C GLU A 163 -12.89 3.38 35.58
N PRO A 164 -13.48 3.24 34.38
CA PRO A 164 -13.09 4.00 33.19
C PRO A 164 -13.26 5.52 33.33
N GLU A 165 -14.20 6.00 34.15
CA GLU A 165 -14.38 7.45 34.42
C GLU A 165 -13.19 8.07 35.15
N LYS A 166 -12.65 7.36 36.14
CA LYS A 166 -11.46 7.85 36.87
C LYS A 166 -10.23 7.74 35.98
N ALA A 167 -10.12 6.66 35.20
CA ALA A 167 -9.06 6.50 34.22
C ALA A 167 -9.03 7.63 33.18
N LEU A 168 -10.19 7.97 32.60
CA LEU A 168 -10.33 9.07 31.65
C LEU A 168 -9.87 10.41 32.24
N ARG A 169 -10.21 10.70 33.50
CA ARG A 169 -9.73 11.91 34.21
C ARG A 169 -8.22 11.95 34.35
N GLU A 170 -7.56 10.81 34.55
CA GLU A 170 -6.10 10.76 34.61
C GLU A 170 -5.47 10.96 33.23
N PHE A 171 -5.98 10.30 32.19
CA PHE A 171 -5.44 10.46 30.83
C PHE A 171 -5.62 11.88 30.29
N THR A 172 -6.77 12.51 30.53
CA THR A 172 -7.03 13.91 30.10
C THR A 172 -6.22 14.96 30.86
N GLN A 173 -5.68 14.61 32.04
CA GLN A 173 -4.80 15.48 32.81
C GLN A 173 -3.33 15.41 32.37
N ILE A 174 -2.96 14.46 31.50
CA ILE A 174 -1.61 14.39 30.94
C ILE A 174 -1.42 15.56 29.95
N LYS A 175 -0.59 16.53 30.35
CA LYS A 175 -0.20 17.69 29.54
C LYS A 175 1.32 17.66 29.34
N GLY A 176 1.82 17.69 28.11
CA GLY A 176 3.26 17.67 27.84
C GLY A 176 3.63 16.73 26.70
N ALA A 177 4.93 16.42 26.54
CA ALA A 177 5.50 15.63 25.45
C ALA A 177 4.64 14.40 25.12
N PHE A 178 3.83 14.56 24.08
CA PHE A 178 2.68 13.74 23.75
C PHE A 178 3.12 12.30 23.46
N GLN A 179 2.69 11.35 24.29
CA GLN A 179 2.69 9.94 23.91
C GLN A 179 1.31 9.64 23.32
N TYR A 180 1.26 9.17 22.08
CA TYR A 180 0.00 8.82 21.41
C TYR A 180 -0.82 7.80 22.22
N ASP A 181 -0.14 6.98 23.03
CA ASP A 181 -0.72 6.04 23.99
C ASP A 181 -1.74 6.70 24.92
N ASP A 182 -1.56 7.96 25.32
CA ASP A 182 -2.47 8.66 26.24
C ASP A 182 -3.83 8.91 25.59
N TYR A 183 -3.81 9.43 24.36
CA TYR A 183 -5.02 9.68 23.57
C TYR A 183 -5.74 8.39 23.20
N GLU A 184 -4.98 7.35 22.85
CA GLU A 184 -5.55 6.04 22.58
C GLU A 184 -6.25 5.49 23.84
N GLN A 185 -5.60 5.50 25.00
CA GLN A 185 -6.23 4.98 26.21
C GLN A 185 -7.43 5.80 26.67
N ALA A 186 -7.38 7.13 26.56
CA ALA A 186 -8.51 8.01 26.82
C ALA A 186 -9.71 7.66 25.92
N SER A 187 -9.47 7.49 24.62
CA SER A 187 -10.52 7.13 23.67
C SER A 187 -11.14 5.76 23.96
N LEU A 188 -10.33 4.78 24.34
CA LEU A 188 -10.81 3.45 24.73
C LEU A 188 -11.66 3.52 26.01
N CYS A 189 -11.33 4.39 26.96
CA CYS A 189 -12.18 4.62 28.15
C CYS A 189 -13.52 5.24 27.77
N LEU A 190 -13.55 6.22 26.87
CA LEU A 190 -14.79 6.82 26.37
C LEU A 190 -15.69 5.79 25.68
N LEU A 191 -15.10 4.87 24.89
CA LEU A 191 -15.83 3.79 24.25
C LEU A 191 -16.38 2.76 25.24
N GLU A 192 -15.60 2.45 26.28
CA GLU A 192 -16.05 1.54 27.34
C GLU A 192 -17.22 2.15 28.13
N LEU A 193 -17.19 3.47 28.39
CA LEU A 193 -18.31 4.21 28.97
C LEU A 193 -19.54 4.20 28.06
N TYR A 194 -19.34 4.32 26.75
CA TYR A 194 -20.41 4.27 25.76
C TYR A 194 -21.08 2.89 25.67
N HIS A 195 -20.32 1.80 25.75
CA HIS A 195 -20.84 0.42 25.63
C HIS A 195 -21.29 -0.20 26.95
N GLY A 196 -20.94 0.37 28.11
CA GLY A 196 -21.18 -0.22 29.43
C GLY A 196 -22.67 -0.31 29.83
N PRO A 197 -23.19 -1.49 30.21
CA PRO A 197 -24.61 -1.68 30.56
C PRO A 197 -25.04 -0.93 31.84
N THR A 198 -24.10 -0.69 32.76
CA THR A 198 -24.30 0.11 33.98
C THR A 198 -24.46 1.60 33.72
N HIS A 199 -24.00 2.09 32.56
CA HIS A 199 -24.11 3.49 32.17
C HIS A 199 -25.25 3.75 31.19
N SER A 200 -25.63 2.77 30.37
CA SER A 200 -26.83 2.87 29.51
C SER A 200 -28.13 3.13 30.29
N SER A 201 -28.20 2.79 31.59
CA SER A 201 -29.37 3.06 32.44
C SER A 201 -29.33 4.42 33.15
N ARG A 202 -28.16 5.06 33.26
CA ARG A 202 -27.98 6.42 33.83
C ARG A 202 -27.90 7.51 32.76
N LEU A 203 -27.52 7.15 31.54
CA LEU A 203 -27.53 8.00 30.37
C LEU A 203 -28.93 7.98 29.74
N THR A 204 -29.90 8.62 30.40
CA THR A 204 -31.26 8.79 29.85
C THR A 204 -31.31 9.80 28.71
N ASP A 205 -30.24 10.57 28.50
CA ASP A 205 -30.13 11.56 27.42
C ASP A 205 -29.31 11.03 26.24
N ASN A 206 -29.98 10.86 25.10
CA ASN A 206 -29.37 10.51 23.81
C ASN A 206 -28.31 11.53 23.34
N ALA A 207 -28.33 12.76 23.87
CA ALA A 207 -27.33 13.78 23.58
C ALA A 207 -25.97 13.45 24.22
N MET A 208 -25.97 12.99 25.48
CA MET A 208 -24.74 12.69 26.22
C MET A 208 -24.02 11.45 25.68
N THR A 209 -24.76 10.46 25.17
CA THR A 209 -24.18 9.28 24.50
C THR A 209 -23.56 9.64 23.14
N LEU A 210 -24.16 10.58 22.40
CA LEU A 210 -23.61 11.08 21.14
C LEU A 210 -22.33 11.89 21.36
N ASP A 211 -22.27 12.70 22.42
CA ASP A 211 -21.08 13.47 22.80
C ASP A 211 -19.91 12.56 23.18
N LEU A 212 -20.14 11.51 23.99
CA LEU A 212 -19.10 10.53 24.34
C LEU A 212 -18.53 9.80 23.12
N LYS A 213 -19.39 9.43 22.16
CA LYS A 213 -18.98 8.79 20.90
C LYS A 213 -18.10 9.73 20.09
N LYS A 214 -18.51 11.00 19.97
CA LYS A 214 -17.77 12.03 19.24
C LYS A 214 -16.42 12.33 19.88
N ASP A 215 -16.37 12.48 21.21
CA ASP A 215 -15.13 12.72 21.95
C ASP A 215 -14.17 11.54 21.79
N ALA A 216 -14.66 10.30 21.81
CA ALA A 216 -13.85 9.11 21.57
C ALA A 216 -13.22 9.14 20.17
N GLU A 217 -14.02 9.50 19.16
CA GLU A 217 -13.59 9.63 17.78
C GLU A 217 -12.49 10.70 17.63
N GLU A 218 -12.69 11.88 18.19
CA GLU A 218 -11.71 12.97 18.14
C GLU A 218 -10.37 12.58 18.79
N MET A 219 -10.42 11.86 19.91
CA MET A 219 -9.22 11.38 20.60
C MET A 219 -8.49 10.29 19.80
N LEU A 220 -9.22 9.37 19.15
CA LEU A 220 -8.63 8.38 18.24
C LEU A 220 -7.94 9.04 17.05
N ILE A 221 -8.60 9.99 16.40
CA ILE A 221 -8.04 10.76 15.28
C ILE A 221 -6.75 11.46 15.70
N LYS A 222 -6.74 12.10 16.88
CA LYS A 222 -5.54 12.75 17.43
C LYS A 222 -4.42 11.72 17.68
N ALA A 223 -4.72 10.60 18.35
CA ALA A 223 -3.75 9.54 18.61
C ALA A 223 -3.08 9.04 17.32
N LEU A 224 -3.89 8.76 16.30
CA LEU A 224 -3.40 8.29 15.01
C LEU A 224 -2.57 9.37 14.30
N SER A 225 -3.05 10.62 14.27
CA SER A 225 -2.34 11.73 13.63
C SER A 225 -0.93 11.96 14.19
N ILE A 226 -0.75 11.80 15.50
CA ILE A 226 0.54 11.90 16.19
C ILE A 226 1.38 10.67 15.88
N SER A 227 0.80 9.48 15.93
CA SER A 227 1.49 8.22 15.66
C SER A 227 2.04 8.16 14.24
N PHE A 228 1.29 8.61 13.23
CA PHE A 228 1.75 8.70 11.85
C PHE A 228 2.95 9.64 11.65
N LYS A 229 3.20 10.57 12.59
CA LYS A 229 4.35 11.48 12.57
C LYS A 229 5.58 10.89 13.28
N LEU A 230 5.37 10.03 14.28
CA LEU A 230 6.44 9.57 15.17
C LEU A 230 6.88 8.13 14.92
N LEU A 231 5.97 7.28 14.44
CA LEU A 231 6.17 5.84 14.34
C LEU A 231 6.41 5.39 12.90
N SER A 232 7.18 4.31 12.76
CA SER A 232 7.32 3.59 11.50
C SER A 232 6.03 2.85 11.12
N ARG A 233 5.93 2.45 9.85
CA ARG A 233 4.79 1.67 9.32
C ARG A 233 4.49 0.41 10.14
N GLU A 234 5.55 -0.31 10.50
CA GLU A 234 5.47 -1.57 11.26
C GLU A 234 4.99 -1.35 12.69
N GLU A 235 5.46 -0.28 13.34
CA GLU A 235 5.05 0.10 14.69
C GLU A 235 3.57 0.51 14.72
N ILE A 236 3.11 1.27 13.73
CA ILE A 236 1.69 1.64 13.61
C ILE A 236 0.82 0.39 13.48
N GLN A 237 1.21 -0.54 12.61
CA GLN A 237 0.48 -1.79 12.44
C GLN A 237 0.46 -2.61 13.73
N LYS A 238 1.58 -2.67 14.46
CA LYS A 238 1.69 -3.43 15.70
C LYS A 238 0.87 -2.84 16.85
N TYR A 239 0.94 -1.52 17.05
CA TYR A 239 0.40 -0.86 18.24
C TYR A 239 -1.01 -0.31 18.03
N LEU A 240 -1.35 0.21 16.85
CA LEU A 240 -2.61 0.93 16.64
C LEU A 240 -3.72 0.10 16.01
N THR A 241 -3.49 -1.16 15.65
CA THR A 241 -4.54 -2.01 15.03
C THR A 241 -5.85 -2.02 15.82
N LYS A 242 -5.79 -1.93 17.16
CA LYS A 242 -6.98 -1.85 18.00
C LYS A 242 -7.73 -0.53 17.81
N SER A 243 -7.05 0.60 17.96
CA SER A 243 -7.65 1.94 17.78
C SER A 243 -8.18 2.14 16.36
N LEU A 244 -7.53 1.56 15.34
CA LEU A 244 -8.02 1.55 13.96
C LEU A 244 -9.37 0.81 13.82
N ARG A 245 -9.49 -0.38 14.44
CA ARG A 245 -10.76 -1.14 14.43
C ARG A 245 -11.87 -0.43 15.17
N GLU A 246 -11.56 0.21 16.30
CA GLU A 246 -12.59 0.96 17.04
C GLU A 246 -13.03 2.21 16.28
N LEU A 247 -12.10 2.96 15.66
CA LEU A 247 -12.44 4.10 14.80
C LEU A 247 -13.37 3.66 13.66
N GLN A 248 -13.12 2.50 13.05
CA GLN A 248 -13.99 1.93 12.01
C GLN A 248 -15.43 1.72 12.52
N LYS A 249 -15.63 1.22 13.73
CA LYS A 249 -16.98 0.98 14.29
C LYS A 249 -17.73 2.29 14.60
N ILE A 250 -16.99 3.34 14.93
CA ILE A 250 -17.55 4.63 15.35
C ILE A 250 -17.90 5.51 14.15
N ALA A 251 -17.25 5.29 13.00
CA ALA A 251 -17.14 6.22 11.87
C ALA A 251 -18.45 6.75 11.25
N ASP A 252 -19.62 6.27 11.65
CA ASP A 252 -20.90 6.77 11.15
C ASP A 252 -21.29 8.10 11.81
N SER A 253 -21.20 9.20 11.04
CA SER A 253 -22.28 10.21 10.85
C SER A 253 -21.83 11.56 10.28
N ARG A 254 -20.53 11.92 10.33
CA ARG A 254 -19.98 13.08 9.60
C ARG A 254 -18.59 12.77 9.08
N ASP A 255 -18.47 12.71 7.76
CA ASP A 255 -17.20 12.49 7.07
C ASP A 255 -16.57 13.86 6.79
N THR A 256 -15.55 14.24 7.56
CA THR A 256 -14.71 15.40 7.21
C THR A 256 -13.58 14.95 6.28
N PRO A 257 -13.09 15.81 5.37
CA PRO A 257 -11.98 15.44 4.47
C PRO A 257 -10.73 14.97 5.24
N GLU A 258 -10.38 15.63 6.34
CA GLU A 258 -9.24 15.26 7.19
C GLU A 258 -9.40 13.86 7.81
N LYS A 259 -10.62 13.54 8.30
CA LYS A 259 -10.95 12.22 8.84
C LYS A 259 -10.84 11.15 7.75
N LEU A 260 -11.40 11.40 6.57
CA LEU A 260 -11.35 10.46 5.45
C LEU A 260 -9.90 10.25 4.94
N LYS A 261 -9.08 11.31 4.88
CA LYS A 261 -7.65 11.19 4.55
C LYS A 261 -6.92 10.30 5.58
N LEU A 262 -7.21 10.47 6.87
CA LEU A 262 -6.62 9.67 7.93
C LEU A 262 -7.09 8.20 7.91
N LEU A 263 -8.38 7.97 7.65
CA LEU A 263 -8.96 6.63 7.46
C LEU A 263 -8.39 5.94 6.21
N SER A 264 -8.21 6.67 5.12
CA SER A 264 -7.57 6.12 3.91
C SER A 264 -6.15 5.66 4.20
N ARG A 265 -5.33 6.52 4.81
CA ARG A 265 -3.96 6.17 5.20
C ARG A 265 -3.91 4.97 6.15
N THR A 266 -4.89 4.90 7.05
CA THR A 266 -5.10 3.78 7.95
C THR A 266 -5.38 2.47 7.20
N TYR A 267 -6.32 2.45 6.27
CA TYR A 267 -6.67 1.23 5.52
C TYR A 267 -5.53 0.79 4.59
N LEU A 268 -4.79 1.74 4.03
CA LEU A 268 -3.56 1.46 3.28
C LEU A 268 -2.50 0.76 4.14
N LEU A 269 -2.37 1.15 5.42
CA LEU A 269 -1.47 0.47 6.35
C LEU A 269 -1.98 -0.91 6.76
N ALA A 270 -3.29 -1.05 6.96
CA ALA A 270 -3.94 -2.31 7.27
C ALA A 270 -3.95 -3.31 6.09
N LYS A 271 -3.55 -2.86 4.88
CA LYS A 271 -3.65 -3.62 3.62
C LYS A 271 -5.08 -4.07 3.33
N ASP A 272 -6.05 -3.19 3.58
CA ASP A 272 -7.47 -3.39 3.28
C ASP A 272 -7.88 -2.46 2.12
N PRO A 273 -7.58 -2.85 0.86
CA PRO A 273 -7.73 -1.94 -0.28
C PRO A 273 -9.17 -1.61 -0.59
N GLN A 274 -10.11 -2.49 -0.24
CA GLN A 274 -11.53 -2.29 -0.46
C GLN A 274 -12.08 -1.15 0.40
N LYS A 275 -11.83 -1.19 1.72
CA LYS A 275 -12.27 -0.10 2.61
C LYS A 275 -11.53 1.20 2.37
N ASN A 276 -10.25 1.14 2.00
CA ASN A 276 -9.51 2.32 1.61
C ASN A 276 -10.20 3.00 0.42
N LEU A 277 -10.56 2.21 -0.59
CA LEU A 277 -11.23 2.72 -1.76
C LEU A 277 -12.61 3.31 -1.46
N GLU A 278 -13.44 2.63 -0.67
CA GLU A 278 -14.74 3.16 -0.22
C GLU A 278 -14.58 4.52 0.50
N THR A 279 -13.50 4.65 1.28
CA THR A 279 -13.18 5.90 1.99
C THR A 279 -12.73 7.00 1.03
N LEU A 280 -11.93 6.66 0.02
CA LEU A 280 -11.47 7.59 -1.00
C LEU A 280 -12.61 8.04 -1.92
N GLU A 281 -13.54 7.15 -2.29
CA GLU A 281 -14.74 7.50 -3.05
C GLU A 281 -15.63 8.48 -2.27
N LYS A 282 -15.78 8.29 -0.95
CA LYS A 282 -16.46 9.28 -0.09
C LYS A 282 -15.71 10.61 -0.07
N LEU A 283 -14.38 10.58 -0.02
CA LEU A 283 -13.55 11.78 0.00
C LEU A 283 -13.73 12.58 -1.30
N PHE A 284 -13.65 11.91 -2.46
CA PHE A 284 -13.85 12.55 -3.77
C PHE A 284 -15.26 13.14 -3.96
N LYS A 285 -16.28 12.68 -3.22
CA LYS A 285 -17.63 13.27 -3.24
C LYS A 285 -17.73 14.55 -2.41
N ILE A 286 -16.91 14.70 -1.37
CA ILE A 286 -16.97 15.83 -0.43
C ILE A 286 -15.95 16.90 -0.81
N ASP A 287 -14.78 16.47 -1.27
CA ASP A 287 -13.65 17.31 -1.61
C ASP A 287 -13.16 16.91 -3.01
N GLU A 288 -13.34 17.82 -3.97
CA GLU A 288 -12.80 17.67 -5.32
C GLU A 288 -11.28 17.96 -5.37
N SER A 289 -10.61 18.14 -4.22
CA SER A 289 -9.18 18.46 -4.22
C SER A 289 -8.34 17.43 -4.97
N GLU A 290 -7.52 17.93 -5.89
CA GLU A 290 -6.56 17.17 -6.67
C GLU A 290 -5.29 16.86 -5.84
N ASP A 291 -5.45 16.46 -4.58
CA ASP A 291 -4.33 16.09 -3.72
C ASP A 291 -3.64 14.86 -4.32
N ALA A 292 -2.46 15.06 -4.90
CA ALA A 292 -1.71 14.04 -5.62
C ALA A 292 -1.47 12.78 -4.76
N ALA A 293 -1.30 12.93 -3.43
CA ALA A 293 -1.10 11.79 -2.55
C ALA A 293 -2.37 10.94 -2.40
N VAL A 294 -3.54 11.58 -2.35
CA VAL A 294 -4.85 10.92 -2.29
C VAL A 294 -5.14 10.19 -3.60
N ILE A 295 -4.87 10.85 -4.72
CA ILE A 295 -5.02 10.26 -6.06
C ILE A 295 -4.10 9.04 -6.22
N MET A 296 -2.81 9.16 -5.89
CA MET A 296 -1.87 8.05 -5.99
C MET A 296 -2.28 6.87 -5.11
N SER A 297 -2.73 7.13 -3.88
CA SER A 297 -3.31 6.10 -3.01
C SER A 297 -4.52 5.43 -3.67
N ALA A 298 -5.46 6.18 -4.25
CA ALA A 298 -6.60 5.62 -4.96
C ALA A 298 -6.17 4.72 -6.14
N LEU A 299 -5.23 5.18 -6.96
CA LEU A 299 -4.71 4.44 -8.11
C LEU A 299 -4.09 3.11 -7.68
N GLU A 300 -3.25 3.10 -6.65
CA GLU A 300 -2.65 1.87 -6.11
C GLU A 300 -3.72 0.87 -5.65
N ASN A 301 -4.76 1.34 -4.97
CA ASN A 301 -5.82 0.46 -4.44
C ASN A 301 -6.71 -0.10 -5.54
N TYR A 302 -7.06 0.71 -6.54
CA TYR A 302 -7.79 0.22 -7.71
C TYR A 302 -6.97 -0.82 -8.49
N VAL A 303 -5.65 -0.63 -8.61
CA VAL A 303 -4.75 -1.62 -9.23
C VAL A 303 -4.71 -2.92 -8.43
N ASP A 304 -4.59 -2.84 -7.10
CA ASP A 304 -4.58 -4.01 -6.22
C ASP A 304 -5.91 -4.79 -6.27
N LEU A 305 -7.04 -4.10 -6.45
CA LEU A 305 -8.36 -4.70 -6.65
C LEU A 305 -8.61 -5.15 -8.11
N GLY A 306 -7.64 -4.93 -9.01
CA GLY A 306 -7.76 -5.22 -10.44
C GLY A 306 -8.79 -4.38 -11.17
N ARG A 307 -9.29 -3.27 -10.60
CA ARG A 307 -10.31 -2.37 -11.20
C ARG A 307 -9.71 -1.42 -12.24
N PHE A 308 -8.98 -1.96 -13.21
CA PHE A 308 -8.14 -1.19 -14.14
C PHE A 308 -8.87 -0.15 -14.99
N GLU A 309 -10.13 -0.38 -15.37
CA GLU A 309 -10.94 0.60 -16.13
C GLU A 309 -11.19 1.88 -15.34
N GLU A 310 -11.42 1.75 -14.05
CA GLU A 310 -11.68 2.88 -13.17
C GLU A 310 -10.39 3.62 -12.85
N VAL A 311 -9.27 2.90 -12.79
CA VAL A 311 -7.94 3.51 -12.76
C VAL A 311 -7.74 4.37 -14.00
N LEU A 312 -8.00 3.85 -15.21
CA LEU A 312 -7.89 4.63 -16.46
C LEU A 312 -8.78 5.87 -16.45
N ALA A 313 -10.04 5.73 -16.04
CA ALA A 313 -10.97 6.84 -15.94
C ALA A 313 -10.47 7.92 -14.96
N LEU A 314 -9.94 7.50 -13.80
CA LEU A 314 -9.37 8.42 -12.81
C LEU A 314 -8.10 9.09 -13.36
N MET A 315 -7.21 8.34 -13.99
CA MET A 315 -5.98 8.85 -14.60
C MET A 315 -6.25 9.87 -15.69
N ASN A 316 -7.27 9.64 -16.52
CA ASN A 316 -7.69 10.58 -17.57
C ASN A 316 -8.31 11.86 -17.01
N ARG A 317 -8.90 11.80 -15.79
CA ARG A 317 -9.41 12.99 -15.09
C ARG A 317 -8.29 13.83 -14.48
N CYS A 318 -7.17 13.22 -14.09
CA CYS A 318 -6.01 13.92 -13.55
C CYS A 318 -5.27 14.66 -14.67
N ARG A 319 -5.50 15.98 -14.77
CA ARG A 319 -4.90 16.85 -15.80
C ARG A 319 -3.37 16.91 -15.70
N ASP A 320 -2.82 16.82 -14.49
CA ASP A 320 -1.38 16.84 -14.24
C ASP A 320 -0.76 15.45 -14.43
N SER A 321 -0.58 15.11 -15.70
CA SER A 321 -0.05 13.83 -16.15
C SER A 321 1.40 13.55 -15.69
N HIS A 322 2.10 14.50 -15.10
CA HIS A 322 3.54 14.38 -14.84
C HIS A 322 3.88 13.67 -13.52
N THR A 323 2.91 13.51 -12.62
CA THR A 323 3.10 12.84 -11.32
C THR A 323 2.93 11.33 -11.39
N ILE A 324 2.23 10.82 -12.40
CA ILE A 324 1.93 9.39 -12.54
C ILE A 324 3.03 8.72 -13.34
N ASP A 325 3.75 7.81 -12.69
CA ASP A 325 4.79 6.98 -13.31
C ASP A 325 4.27 6.29 -14.59
N ASN A 326 5.05 6.36 -15.67
CA ASN A 326 4.74 5.68 -16.92
C ASN A 326 4.61 4.17 -16.71
N SER A 327 5.36 3.58 -15.78
CA SER A 327 5.21 2.17 -15.42
C SER A 327 3.78 1.85 -14.94
N LEU A 328 3.21 2.70 -14.08
CA LEU A 328 1.85 2.54 -13.58
C LEU A 328 0.81 2.71 -14.70
N ARG A 329 0.97 3.71 -15.58
CA ARG A 329 0.12 3.88 -16.78
C ARG A 329 0.04 2.62 -17.60
N ASN A 330 1.19 2.04 -17.89
CA ASN A 330 1.29 0.87 -18.75
C ASN A 330 0.69 -0.36 -18.08
N LYS A 331 0.99 -0.58 -16.80
CA LYS A 331 0.40 -1.66 -15.99
C LYS A 331 -1.13 -1.58 -15.98
N VAL A 332 -1.66 -0.37 -15.83
CA VAL A 332 -3.10 -0.11 -15.81
C VAL A 332 -3.72 -0.34 -17.18
N ALA A 333 -3.14 0.22 -18.24
CA ALA A 333 -3.63 0.06 -19.61
C ALA A 333 -3.67 -1.41 -20.03
N LEU A 334 -2.64 -2.19 -19.71
CA LEU A 334 -2.63 -3.63 -19.97
C LEU A 334 -3.59 -4.39 -19.09
N GLY A 335 -3.68 -4.07 -17.81
CA GLY A 335 -4.65 -4.69 -16.92
C GLY A 335 -6.08 -4.49 -17.42
N ALA A 336 -6.38 -3.29 -17.94
CA ALA A 336 -7.65 -2.97 -18.57
C ALA A 336 -7.83 -3.76 -19.87
N ALA A 337 -6.85 -3.77 -20.78
CA ALA A 337 -6.89 -4.55 -22.02
C ALA A 337 -7.10 -6.06 -21.76
N ARG A 338 -6.39 -6.62 -20.78
CA ARG A 338 -6.56 -8.01 -20.32
C ARG A 338 -7.96 -8.26 -19.82
N ARG A 339 -8.47 -7.39 -18.95
CA ARG A 339 -9.83 -7.50 -18.44
C ARG A 339 -10.85 -7.36 -19.58
N ARG A 340 -10.62 -6.48 -20.56
CA ARG A 340 -11.48 -6.35 -21.74
C ARG A 340 -11.56 -7.65 -22.52
N LEU A 341 -10.41 -8.24 -22.83
CA LEU A 341 -10.32 -9.55 -23.48
C LEU A 341 -11.04 -10.64 -22.67
N LEU A 342 -10.91 -10.65 -21.35
CA LEU A 342 -11.55 -11.67 -20.51
C LEU A 342 -13.05 -11.44 -20.29
N GLN A 343 -13.53 -10.19 -20.24
CA GLN A 343 -14.93 -9.85 -19.90
C GLN A 343 -15.81 -9.54 -21.11
N TYR A 344 -15.30 -8.91 -22.17
CA TYR A 344 -16.10 -8.30 -23.24
C TYR A 344 -16.31 -9.19 -24.48
N GLY A 345 -16.39 -10.50 -24.30
CA GLY A 345 -16.79 -11.42 -25.38
C GLY A 345 -18.20 -11.14 -25.95
N GLY A 346 -19.14 -10.65 -25.12
CA GLY A 346 -20.53 -10.40 -25.53
C GLY A 346 -20.90 -8.92 -25.75
N ASP A 347 -20.62 -8.05 -24.79
CA ASP A 347 -21.33 -6.75 -24.68
C ASP A 347 -20.69 -5.54 -25.41
N ALA A 348 -19.42 -5.63 -25.84
CA ALA A 348 -18.77 -4.51 -26.54
C ALA A 348 -19.39 -4.22 -27.92
N ALA A 349 -19.89 -5.24 -28.61
CA ALA A 349 -20.55 -5.07 -29.92
C ALA A 349 -21.91 -4.35 -29.80
N LEU A 350 -22.64 -4.54 -28.70
CA LEU A 350 -23.94 -3.90 -28.46
C LEU A 350 -23.78 -2.47 -27.95
N SER A 351 -22.74 -2.21 -27.16
CA SER A 351 -22.50 -0.89 -26.56
C SER A 351 -21.86 0.10 -27.56
N SER A 352 -21.00 -0.38 -28.47
CA SER A 352 -20.36 0.47 -29.48
C SER A 352 -21.30 0.82 -30.64
N ASN A 353 -22.28 -0.04 -30.97
CA ASN A 353 -23.24 0.24 -32.04
C ASN A 353 -24.40 1.16 -31.60
N ARG A 354 -24.71 1.27 -30.30
CA ARG A 354 -25.76 2.18 -29.81
C ARG A 354 -25.31 3.64 -29.67
N GLY A 355 -24.01 3.93 -29.70
CA GLY A 355 -23.47 5.29 -29.58
C GLY A 355 -23.14 5.99 -30.90
N LEU A 356 -23.08 5.25 -32.01
CA LEU A 356 -22.62 5.75 -33.32
C LEU A 356 -23.74 6.02 -34.34
N GLU A 357 -25.00 5.67 -34.04
CA GLU A 357 -26.12 5.90 -34.98
C GLU A 357 -26.99 7.12 -34.66
N THR A 358 -26.71 7.89 -33.60
CA THR A 358 -27.56 9.04 -33.20
C THR A 358 -26.95 10.43 -33.40
N SER A 359 -25.74 10.57 -33.98
CA SER A 359 -25.16 11.91 -34.25
C SER A 359 -25.11 12.35 -35.72
N ASP A 360 -25.39 11.48 -36.69
CA ASP A 360 -25.19 11.79 -38.12
C ASP A 360 -26.45 12.21 -38.88
N LYS A 361 -27.51 12.61 -38.18
CA LYS A 361 -28.73 13.16 -38.79
C LYS A 361 -29.08 14.55 -38.28
N GLU A 362 -28.12 15.47 -38.27
CA GLU A 362 -28.44 16.90 -38.27
C GLU A 362 -27.23 17.75 -38.68
N LYS A 363 -26.93 17.77 -39.99
CA LYS A 363 -26.65 18.99 -40.78
C LYS A 363 -26.21 18.69 -42.22
N SER A 364 -27.06 19.19 -43.11
CA SER A 364 -26.68 19.89 -44.35
C SER A 364 -26.43 19.08 -45.62
N ILE A 365 -27.54 18.90 -46.36
CA ILE A 365 -27.58 19.08 -47.81
C ILE A 365 -27.56 20.59 -48.10
N SER A 366 -26.52 21.10 -48.79
CA SER A 366 -26.64 22.19 -49.78
C SER A 366 -25.36 22.38 -50.62
N HIS A 367 -25.45 21.95 -51.88
CA HIS A 367 -24.91 22.49 -53.14
C HIS A 367 -23.46 23.03 -53.31
N VAL A 368 -22.71 22.32 -54.19
CA VAL A 368 -22.11 22.74 -55.48
C VAL A 368 -20.83 23.62 -55.53
N VAL A 369 -19.75 22.97 -55.99
CA VAL A 369 -18.67 23.38 -56.95
C VAL A 369 -17.93 24.70 -56.73
N SER A 370 -16.65 24.62 -56.33
CA SER A 370 -15.47 24.93 -57.17
C SER A 370 -14.17 25.05 -56.35
N SER A 371 -13.15 24.29 -56.76
CA SER A 371 -11.70 24.55 -56.67
C SER A 371 -11.14 25.59 -55.69
N GLY A 372 -10.22 25.18 -54.80
CA GLY A 372 -9.23 26.11 -54.22
C GLY A 372 -8.54 25.62 -52.95
N ALA A 373 -7.33 25.06 -53.13
CA ALA A 373 -6.14 25.06 -52.27
C ALA A 373 -6.26 25.00 -50.72
N ASP A 374 -5.64 23.94 -50.18
CA ASP A 374 -4.69 23.93 -49.06
C ASP A 374 -5.04 24.70 -47.77
N ASN A 375 -5.48 23.94 -46.76
CA ASN A 375 -4.93 23.94 -45.39
C ASN A 375 -5.79 23.04 -44.47
N SER A 376 -5.47 21.75 -44.42
CA SER A 376 -5.87 20.89 -43.29
C SER A 376 -4.77 19.88 -43.02
N ASP A 377 -3.71 20.32 -42.35
CA ASP A 377 -2.52 19.52 -42.02
C ASP A 377 -2.65 18.83 -40.64
N SER A 378 -3.87 18.71 -40.10
CA SER A 378 -4.16 17.77 -39.02
C SER A 378 -4.43 16.39 -39.61
N CYS A 379 -3.45 15.84 -40.32
CA CYS A 379 -3.49 14.44 -40.70
C CYS A 379 -3.33 13.64 -39.42
N ASP A 380 -4.44 13.08 -38.91
CA ASP A 380 -4.46 12.23 -37.72
C ASP A 380 -3.37 11.15 -37.86
N LYS A 381 -2.33 11.26 -37.05
CA LYS A 381 -1.23 10.29 -37.02
C LYS A 381 -1.76 8.98 -36.46
N SER A 382 -1.82 7.94 -37.29
CA SER A 382 -2.10 6.58 -36.81
C SER A 382 -1.02 6.13 -35.82
N ASP A 383 -1.41 5.42 -34.76
CA ASP A 383 -0.44 4.89 -33.79
C ASP A 383 0.34 3.72 -34.38
N VAL A 384 -0.35 2.85 -35.12
CA VAL A 384 0.23 1.64 -35.71
C VAL A 384 -0.15 1.51 -37.18
N LEU A 385 0.81 1.15 -38.02
CA LEU A 385 0.59 0.78 -39.41
C LEU A 385 1.02 -0.66 -39.63
N ILE A 386 0.10 -1.50 -40.09
CA ILE A 386 0.39 -2.89 -40.46
C ILE A 386 0.53 -2.95 -41.98
N VAL A 387 1.68 -3.46 -42.43
CA VAL A 387 2.03 -3.65 -43.84
C VAL A 387 2.29 -5.14 -44.04
N TYR A 388 1.66 -5.74 -45.05
CA TYR A 388 1.82 -7.16 -45.33
C TYR A 388 1.77 -7.42 -46.84
N ASP A 389 2.37 -8.53 -47.26
CA ASP A 389 2.43 -8.94 -48.66
C ASP A 389 1.47 -10.12 -48.92
N ASP A 390 0.36 -9.85 -49.61
CA ASP A 390 -0.63 -10.86 -50.04
C ASP A 390 -0.47 -11.27 -51.52
N SER A 391 0.60 -10.84 -52.18
CA SER A 391 0.80 -10.93 -53.64
C SER A 391 0.74 -12.34 -54.22
N ARG A 392 1.11 -13.34 -53.42
CA ARG A 392 1.21 -14.74 -53.85
C ARG A 392 0.18 -15.66 -53.22
N GLU A 393 -0.73 -15.12 -52.41
CA GLU A 393 -1.77 -15.96 -51.82
C GLU A 393 -2.68 -16.53 -52.90
N SER A 394 -2.58 -17.85 -53.11
CA SER A 394 -3.52 -18.54 -53.96
C SER A 394 -4.92 -18.35 -53.37
N ALA A 395 -5.90 -17.99 -54.21
CA ALA A 395 -7.27 -17.66 -53.80
C ALA A 395 -8.03 -18.79 -53.04
N ARG A 396 -7.37 -19.91 -52.73
CA ARG A 396 -7.93 -21.08 -52.05
C ARG A 396 -7.53 -21.21 -50.58
N ASP A 397 -6.53 -20.47 -50.09
CA ASP A 397 -6.16 -20.55 -48.67
C ASP A 397 -7.04 -19.61 -47.81
N VAL A 398 -7.85 -20.23 -46.95
CA VAL A 398 -8.86 -19.57 -46.10
C VAL A 398 -8.20 -18.75 -44.97
N ALA A 399 -6.92 -18.97 -44.70
CA ALA A 399 -6.13 -18.21 -43.74
C ALA A 399 -5.27 -17.14 -44.41
N SER A 400 -5.86 -16.36 -45.33
CA SER A 400 -5.14 -15.25 -45.96
C SER A 400 -4.50 -14.35 -44.91
N LEU A 401 -3.22 -14.03 -45.08
CA LEU A 401 -2.44 -13.09 -44.29
C LEU A 401 -3.21 -11.78 -44.11
N GLY A 402 -3.97 -11.36 -45.13
CA GLY A 402 -4.86 -10.21 -45.03
C GLY A 402 -6.04 -10.37 -44.08
N TYR A 403 -6.57 -11.58 -43.86
CA TYR A 403 -7.51 -11.83 -42.76
C TYR A 403 -6.83 -11.64 -41.40
N ILE A 404 -5.64 -12.23 -41.21
CA ILE A 404 -4.87 -12.13 -39.96
C ILE A 404 -4.56 -10.67 -39.62
N CYS A 405 -4.04 -9.90 -40.59
CA CYS A 405 -3.70 -8.50 -40.40
C CYS A 405 -4.93 -7.65 -40.08
N ARG A 406 -6.08 -7.91 -40.71
CA ARG A 406 -7.35 -7.23 -40.36
C ARG A 406 -7.80 -7.54 -38.94
N GLN A 407 -7.66 -8.79 -38.52
CA GLN A 407 -7.99 -9.16 -37.13
C GLN A 407 -7.04 -8.49 -36.14
N LEU A 408 -5.76 -8.41 -36.47
CA LEU A 408 -4.77 -7.71 -35.65
C LEU A 408 -5.06 -6.21 -35.55
N GLN A 409 -5.42 -5.55 -36.66
CA GLN A 409 -5.87 -4.15 -36.69
C GLN A 409 -7.10 -3.94 -35.80
N ASN A 410 -8.11 -4.79 -35.95
CA ASN A 410 -9.33 -4.72 -35.14
C ASN A 410 -9.01 -4.90 -33.66
N LEU A 411 -8.13 -5.82 -33.31
CA LEU A 411 -7.71 -6.06 -31.93
C LEU A 411 -6.97 -4.85 -31.35
N MET A 412 -6.01 -4.27 -32.10
CA MET A 412 -5.31 -3.04 -31.72
C MET A 412 -6.27 -1.91 -31.40
N LYS A 413 -7.28 -1.72 -32.25
CA LYS A 413 -8.29 -0.68 -32.09
C LYS A 413 -9.24 -0.94 -30.92
N THR A 414 -9.81 -2.14 -30.87
CA THR A 414 -10.89 -2.46 -29.91
C THR A 414 -10.39 -2.77 -28.51
N VAL A 415 -9.23 -3.43 -28.38
CA VAL A 415 -8.69 -3.88 -27.11
C VAL A 415 -7.72 -2.84 -26.53
N PHE A 416 -6.80 -2.38 -27.37
CA PHE A 416 -5.71 -1.50 -26.96
C PHE A 416 -6.00 -0.01 -27.20
N GLY A 417 -7.08 0.32 -27.93
CA GLY A 417 -7.44 1.70 -28.26
C GLY A 417 -6.45 2.38 -29.20
N LEU A 418 -5.61 1.61 -29.89
CA LEU A 418 -4.61 2.12 -30.82
C LEU A 418 -5.25 2.38 -32.18
N ASP A 419 -5.00 3.55 -32.76
CA ASP A 419 -5.48 3.81 -34.11
C ASP A 419 -4.59 3.10 -35.13
N ALA A 420 -5.06 1.94 -35.59
CA ALA A 420 -4.38 1.14 -36.59
C ALA A 420 -4.86 1.55 -37.99
N SER A 421 -3.94 2.02 -38.83
CA SER A 421 -4.27 2.46 -40.18
C SER A 421 -4.78 1.29 -41.04
N SER A 422 -5.86 1.53 -41.80
CA SER A 422 -6.40 0.61 -42.81
C SER A 422 -5.62 0.61 -44.13
N ASN A 423 -4.66 1.52 -44.31
CA ASN A 423 -4.35 2.07 -45.64
C ASN A 423 -3.37 1.26 -46.50
N ILE A 424 -2.74 0.20 -45.98
CA ILE A 424 -1.79 -0.60 -46.77
C ILE A 424 -2.20 -2.08 -46.73
N GLN A 425 -3.31 -2.39 -47.40
CA GLN A 425 -3.84 -3.76 -47.49
C GLN A 425 -3.33 -4.55 -48.69
N ARG A 426 -2.69 -3.94 -49.70
CA ARG A 426 -2.19 -4.64 -50.91
C ARG A 426 -1.01 -3.90 -51.54
N CYS A 427 0.10 -4.60 -51.79
CA CYS A 427 1.22 -4.05 -52.57
C CYS A 427 1.05 -4.23 -54.09
N CYS A 428 0.08 -5.03 -54.55
CA CYS A 428 0.12 -5.57 -55.92
C CYS A 428 -0.94 -5.07 -56.90
N GLU A 429 -1.94 -4.28 -56.50
CA GLU A 429 -2.94 -3.76 -57.44
C GLU A 429 -2.89 -2.23 -57.50
N GLY A 430 -2.19 -1.71 -58.52
CA GLY A 430 -2.05 -0.26 -58.77
C GLY A 430 -1.04 0.40 -57.84
N ILE A 431 0.25 0.17 -58.11
CA ILE A 431 1.39 0.65 -57.31
C ILE A 431 1.23 2.16 -57.03
N PRO A 432 0.95 2.59 -55.79
CA PRO A 432 1.24 3.95 -55.39
C PRO A 432 2.75 4.14 -55.53
N GLU A 433 3.22 5.27 -56.06
CA GLU A 433 4.66 5.56 -56.09
C GLU A 433 5.26 5.22 -54.70
N THR A 434 6.36 4.47 -54.66
CA THR A 434 7.01 4.00 -53.41
C THR A 434 7.21 5.14 -52.40
N SER A 435 7.40 6.36 -52.91
CA SER A 435 7.44 7.63 -52.18
C SER A 435 6.20 7.89 -51.30
N THR A 436 5.01 7.56 -51.79
CA THR A 436 3.72 7.77 -51.12
C THR A 436 3.54 6.79 -49.97
N GLN A 437 3.87 5.51 -50.18
CA GLN A 437 3.84 4.52 -49.11
C GLN A 437 4.85 4.86 -48.01
N LEU A 438 6.06 5.28 -48.38
CA LEU A 438 7.06 5.73 -47.40
C LEU A 438 6.55 6.93 -46.59
N LYS A 439 5.90 7.90 -47.26
CA LYS A 439 5.30 9.06 -46.61
C LYS A 439 4.22 8.65 -45.61
N GLU A 440 3.35 7.71 -45.95
CA GLU A 440 2.36 7.16 -45.01
C GLU A 440 3.01 6.40 -43.85
N MET A 441 4.05 5.60 -44.11
CA MET A 441 4.80 4.90 -43.07
C MET A 441 5.42 5.88 -42.06
N THR A 442 5.94 7.01 -42.53
CA THR A 442 6.49 8.05 -41.63
C THR A 442 5.45 8.78 -40.79
N LYS A 443 4.15 8.69 -41.12
CA LYS A 443 3.08 9.27 -40.31
C LYS A 443 2.73 8.40 -39.10
N ALA A 444 2.90 7.08 -39.21
CA ALA A 444 2.62 6.16 -38.13
C ALA A 444 3.78 6.12 -37.13
N LYS A 445 3.52 5.94 -35.83
CA LYS A 445 4.58 5.83 -34.80
C LYS A 445 5.28 4.47 -34.83
N LEU A 446 4.51 3.41 -35.07
CA LEU A 446 4.97 2.03 -35.19
C LEU A 446 4.56 1.45 -36.54
N VAL A 447 5.48 0.76 -37.20
CA VAL A 447 5.21 0.03 -38.44
C VAL A 447 5.47 -1.46 -38.20
N LEU A 448 4.47 -2.28 -38.45
CA LEU A 448 4.52 -3.74 -38.36
C LEU A 448 4.51 -4.32 -39.77
N LEU A 449 5.60 -4.96 -40.15
CA LEU A 449 5.73 -5.67 -41.42
C LEU A 449 5.48 -7.15 -41.16
N VAL A 450 4.46 -7.72 -41.79
CA VAL A 450 4.09 -9.13 -41.63
C VAL A 450 4.33 -9.86 -42.95
N PHE A 451 5.00 -11.01 -42.88
CA PHE A 451 5.45 -11.79 -44.04
C PHE A 451 4.78 -13.16 -44.04
N GLY A 452 4.37 -13.60 -45.23
CA GLY A 452 3.98 -14.98 -45.46
C GLY A 452 5.19 -15.94 -45.43
N SER A 453 4.91 -17.24 -45.57
CA SER A 453 5.96 -18.27 -45.71
C SER A 453 6.61 -18.30 -47.10
N GLU A 454 6.11 -17.51 -48.04
CA GLU A 454 6.60 -17.46 -49.42
C GLU A 454 7.73 -16.44 -49.60
N GLU A 455 8.50 -16.60 -50.68
CA GLU A 455 9.52 -15.63 -51.05
C GLU A 455 8.90 -14.25 -51.30
N LEU A 456 9.51 -13.21 -50.74
CA LEU A 456 9.07 -11.83 -50.83
C LEU A 456 8.99 -11.35 -52.27
N ASP A 457 7.98 -10.53 -52.58
CA ASP A 457 7.99 -9.78 -53.83
C ASP A 457 9.18 -8.79 -53.86
N GLY A 458 9.80 -8.62 -55.04
CA GLY A 458 10.94 -7.72 -55.21
C GLY A 458 10.62 -6.26 -54.84
N TYR A 459 9.35 -5.86 -54.96
CA TYR A 459 8.85 -4.57 -54.46
C TYR A 459 8.96 -4.49 -52.93
N PHE A 460 8.54 -5.53 -52.22
CA PHE A 460 8.56 -5.57 -50.76
C PHE A 460 9.99 -5.62 -50.22
N GLU A 461 10.89 -6.36 -50.90
CA GLU A 461 12.32 -6.31 -50.59
C GLU A 461 12.91 -4.91 -50.72
N SER A 462 12.48 -4.16 -51.74
CA SER A 462 12.90 -2.77 -51.94
C SER A 462 12.38 -1.86 -50.83
N LEU A 463 11.13 -2.03 -50.40
CA LEU A 463 10.53 -1.29 -49.27
C LEU A 463 11.30 -1.54 -47.95
N LEU A 464 11.69 -2.79 -47.70
CA LEU A 464 12.51 -3.16 -46.54
C LEU A 464 13.86 -2.44 -46.57
N TRP A 465 14.47 -2.31 -47.75
CA TRP A 465 15.74 -1.60 -47.93
C TRP A 465 15.69 -0.12 -47.53
N PHE A 466 14.53 0.52 -47.65
CA PHE A 466 14.34 1.89 -47.19
C PHE A 466 14.16 2.01 -45.67
N LEU A 467 13.63 0.97 -45.01
CA LEU A 467 13.48 0.91 -43.56
C LEU A 467 14.75 0.43 -42.84
N LEU A 468 15.72 -0.09 -43.61
CA LEU A 468 16.93 -0.80 -43.18
C LEU A 468 18.03 0.06 -42.53
N GLY A 469 17.71 1.26 -42.04
CA GLY A 469 18.58 1.97 -41.10
C GLY A 469 18.58 1.37 -39.68
N VAL A 470 17.64 0.48 -39.34
CA VAL A 470 17.33 0.09 -37.94
C VAL A 470 17.12 -1.44 -37.75
N MET A 471 17.36 -2.29 -38.75
CA MET A 471 16.86 -3.69 -38.73
C MET A 471 17.95 -4.77 -38.74
N GLU A 472 17.74 -5.85 -37.99
CA GLU A 472 18.54 -7.09 -37.99
C GLU A 472 17.66 -8.23 -38.58
N ARG A 473 17.97 -8.73 -39.78
CA ARG A 473 17.23 -9.80 -40.48
C ARG A 473 17.56 -11.15 -39.84
N ARG A 474 16.56 -11.94 -39.46
CA ARG A 474 16.71 -13.37 -39.11
C ARG A 474 15.81 -14.21 -40.00
N GLU A 475 16.33 -15.32 -40.50
CA GLU A 475 15.74 -16.17 -41.55
C GLU A 475 14.44 -16.90 -41.12
N ASP A 476 14.04 -16.81 -39.85
CA ASP A 476 12.93 -17.59 -39.28
C ASP A 476 11.69 -16.75 -38.87
N ASN A 477 11.69 -15.43 -39.05
CA ASN A 477 10.65 -14.57 -38.48
C ASN A 477 9.66 -14.04 -39.54
N GLN A 478 8.38 -14.41 -39.39
CA GLN A 478 7.25 -13.91 -40.19
C GLN A 478 6.82 -12.47 -39.87
N MET A 479 7.54 -11.77 -39.00
CA MET A 479 7.19 -10.39 -38.63
C MET A 479 8.42 -9.55 -38.30
N LEU A 480 8.40 -8.31 -38.77
CA LEU A 480 9.39 -7.28 -38.47
C LEU A 480 8.70 -6.03 -37.91
N VAL A 481 9.36 -5.36 -36.99
CA VAL A 481 8.84 -4.17 -36.30
C VAL A 481 9.80 -3.02 -36.54
N ALA A 482 9.30 -1.89 -37.03
CA ALA A 482 10.06 -0.68 -37.25
C ALA A 482 9.44 0.50 -36.48
N ALA A 483 10.31 1.34 -35.93
CA ALA A 483 9.95 2.57 -35.26
C ALA A 483 10.38 3.77 -36.12
N THR A 484 9.48 4.71 -36.34
CA THR A 484 9.69 5.85 -37.25
C THR A 484 10.00 7.15 -36.51
N GLU A 485 9.61 7.26 -35.24
CA GLU A 485 9.90 8.42 -34.39
C GLU A 485 11.20 8.24 -33.59
N ALA A 486 12.07 9.26 -33.61
CA ALA A 486 13.41 9.24 -33.01
C ALA A 486 13.46 9.04 -31.47
N GLY A 487 12.30 8.97 -30.80
CA GLY A 487 12.18 8.69 -29.36
C GLY A 487 11.74 7.27 -29.02
N VAL A 488 11.28 6.48 -30.00
CA VAL A 488 10.79 5.11 -29.80
C VAL A 488 11.98 4.16 -29.77
N LYS A 489 12.48 3.85 -28.57
CA LYS A 489 13.57 2.87 -28.39
C LYS A 489 13.02 1.46 -28.49
N LEU A 490 13.33 0.73 -29.57
CA LEU A 490 13.03 -0.69 -29.65
C LEU A 490 13.76 -1.43 -28.50
N PRO A 491 13.08 -2.26 -27.70
CA PRO A 491 13.70 -2.98 -26.60
C PRO A 491 14.84 -3.87 -27.13
N SER A 492 15.96 -3.96 -26.41
CA SER A 492 17.03 -4.91 -26.75
C SER A 492 16.56 -6.37 -26.69
N SER A 493 15.46 -6.65 -25.98
CA SER A 493 14.76 -7.94 -25.95
C SER A 493 14.09 -8.32 -27.28
N VAL A 494 13.89 -7.38 -28.22
CA VAL A 494 13.48 -7.70 -29.60
C VAL A 494 14.52 -8.59 -30.30
N LYS A 495 15.80 -8.54 -29.90
CA LYS A 495 16.83 -9.49 -30.39
C LYS A 495 16.64 -10.93 -29.89
N TYR A 496 15.84 -11.10 -28.84
CA TYR A 496 15.50 -12.35 -28.19
C TYR A 496 14.02 -12.64 -28.25
N PHE A 497 13.32 -12.23 -29.32
CA PHE A 497 12.00 -12.79 -29.62
C PHE A 497 12.12 -14.32 -29.56
N GLN A 498 11.67 -14.89 -28.46
CA GLN A 498 11.53 -16.31 -28.28
C GLN A 498 10.38 -16.68 -29.20
N LYS A 499 10.70 -17.07 -30.45
CA LYS A 499 9.79 -17.46 -31.56
C LYS A 499 8.31 -17.35 -31.16
N ILE A 500 7.77 -16.13 -31.05
CA ILE A 500 6.32 -15.98 -30.94
C ILE A 500 5.85 -16.28 -32.36
N GLN A 501 5.51 -17.55 -32.60
CA GLN A 501 5.00 -17.97 -33.89
C GLN A 501 3.72 -17.19 -34.09
N LEU A 502 3.66 -16.38 -35.16
CA LEU A 502 2.46 -15.63 -35.50
C LEU A 502 1.25 -16.57 -35.53
N ASN A 503 1.45 -17.80 -36.03
CA ASN A 503 0.50 -18.90 -35.97
C ASN A 503 -0.05 -19.14 -34.56
N SER A 504 0.75 -19.13 -33.50
CA SER A 504 0.26 -19.31 -32.12
C SER A 504 -0.64 -18.15 -31.66
N VAL A 505 -0.31 -16.91 -32.05
CA VAL A 505 -1.14 -15.72 -31.75
C VAL A 505 -2.41 -15.75 -32.59
N VAL A 506 -2.31 -16.18 -33.85
CA VAL A 506 -3.43 -16.34 -34.78
C VAL A 506 -4.36 -17.45 -34.32
N ASP A 507 -3.84 -18.60 -33.90
CA ASP A 507 -4.59 -19.71 -33.34
C ASP A 507 -5.30 -19.27 -32.06
N SER A 508 -4.60 -18.53 -31.19
CA SER A 508 -5.17 -17.92 -29.98
C SER A 508 -6.28 -16.92 -30.33
N LEU A 509 -6.12 -16.13 -31.39
CA LEU A 509 -7.11 -15.18 -31.89
C LEU A 509 -8.32 -15.88 -32.51
N GLN A 510 -8.10 -16.93 -33.29
CA GLN A 510 -9.16 -17.72 -33.91
C GLN A 510 -9.96 -18.49 -32.85
N GLU A 511 -9.29 -19.09 -31.88
CA GLU A 511 -9.93 -19.77 -30.74
C GLU A 511 -10.73 -18.75 -29.91
N TYR A 512 -10.18 -17.55 -29.69
CA TYR A 512 -10.88 -16.45 -29.02
C TYR A 512 -12.10 -15.94 -29.82
N GLU A 513 -11.99 -15.76 -31.14
CA GLU A 513 -13.12 -15.37 -31.99
C GLU A 513 -14.21 -16.43 -32.05
N GLN A 514 -13.82 -17.71 -32.13
CA GLN A 514 -14.75 -18.83 -32.12
C GLN A 514 -15.51 -18.87 -30.80
N TRP A 515 -14.80 -18.71 -29.68
CA TRP A 515 -15.41 -18.54 -28.36
C TRP A 515 -16.41 -17.38 -28.34
N ARG A 516 -16.00 -16.22 -28.84
CA ARG A 516 -16.83 -15.02 -28.90
C ARG A 516 -18.14 -15.26 -29.68
N ARG A 517 -18.05 -15.95 -30.82
CA ARG A 517 -19.22 -16.31 -31.64
C ARG A 517 -20.14 -17.30 -30.93
N GLN A 518 -19.60 -18.27 -30.20
CA GLN A 518 -20.38 -19.24 -29.42
C GLN A 518 -21.12 -18.58 -28.26
N LEU A 519 -20.47 -17.66 -27.56
CA LEU A 519 -21.07 -16.88 -26.47
C LEU A 519 -22.24 -16.01 -26.98
N ALA A 520 -22.04 -15.31 -28.11
CA ALA A 520 -23.07 -14.46 -28.70
C ALA A 520 -24.30 -15.24 -29.21
N ALA A 521 -24.13 -16.52 -29.53
CA ALA A 521 -25.21 -17.36 -30.02
C ALA A 521 -26.01 -18.03 -28.87
N ASP A 522 -25.59 -17.88 -27.61
CA ASP A 522 -26.20 -18.51 -26.43
C ASP A 522 -26.24 -20.07 -26.50
N VAL A 523 -25.36 -20.67 -27.32
CA VAL A 523 -25.35 -22.13 -27.63
C VAL A 523 -24.45 -22.94 -26.67
N LEU A 524 -23.95 -22.36 -25.59
CA LEU A 524 -22.97 -23.03 -24.72
C LEU A 524 -23.63 -24.11 -23.84
N HIS A 525 -23.55 -25.37 -24.27
CA HIS A 525 -23.94 -26.54 -23.46
C HIS A 525 -22.83 -27.10 -22.56
N GLU A 526 -21.57 -26.72 -22.76
CA GLU A 526 -20.45 -27.09 -21.88
C GLU A 526 -19.69 -25.85 -21.39
N PRO A 527 -19.32 -25.80 -20.09
CA PRO A 527 -18.47 -24.74 -19.56
C PRO A 527 -17.07 -24.87 -20.18
N LEU A 528 -16.70 -23.93 -21.03
CA LEU A 528 -15.37 -23.84 -21.60
C LEU A 528 -14.30 -23.79 -20.50
N ASN A 529 -13.15 -24.40 -20.81
CA ASN A 529 -11.99 -24.39 -19.93
C ASN A 529 -11.43 -22.97 -19.82
N HIS A 530 -11.77 -22.28 -18.73
CA HIS A 530 -11.30 -20.93 -18.42
C HIS A 530 -9.77 -20.78 -18.49
N GLY A 531 -9.03 -21.86 -18.25
CA GLY A 531 -7.57 -21.90 -18.40
C GLY A 531 -7.10 -21.63 -19.83
N ARG A 532 -7.77 -22.20 -20.84
CA ARG A 532 -7.39 -22.01 -22.27
C ARG A 532 -7.61 -20.58 -22.74
N ILE A 533 -8.75 -19.98 -22.38
CA ILE A 533 -9.04 -18.58 -22.73
C ILE A 533 -8.01 -17.66 -22.10
N THR A 534 -7.63 -17.92 -20.84
CA THR A 534 -6.60 -17.15 -20.14
C THR A 534 -5.25 -17.24 -20.85
N GLU A 535 -4.86 -18.45 -21.28
CA GLU A 535 -3.62 -18.67 -22.05
C GLU A 535 -3.62 -17.92 -23.38
N CYS A 536 -4.72 -17.97 -24.15
CA CYS A 536 -4.85 -17.21 -25.40
C CYS A 536 -4.72 -15.69 -25.16
N VAL A 537 -5.35 -15.17 -24.11
CA VAL A 537 -5.27 -13.76 -23.74
C VAL A 537 -3.85 -13.35 -23.30
N ASP A 538 -3.19 -14.18 -22.50
CA ASP A 538 -1.83 -13.90 -22.04
C ASP A 538 -0.82 -13.96 -23.21
N ASN A 539 -1.00 -14.86 -24.18
CA ASN A 539 -0.22 -14.91 -25.41
C ASN A 539 -0.40 -13.64 -26.25
N MET A 540 -1.64 -13.17 -26.43
CA MET A 540 -1.93 -11.92 -27.13
C MET A 540 -1.24 -10.74 -26.42
N ILE A 541 -1.43 -10.58 -25.11
CA ILE A 541 -0.81 -9.48 -24.34
C ILE A 541 0.71 -9.53 -24.43
N SER A 542 1.32 -10.70 -24.27
CA SER A 542 2.77 -10.88 -24.39
C SER A 542 3.29 -10.40 -25.74
N PHE A 543 2.59 -10.77 -26.82
CA PHE A 543 2.88 -10.26 -28.16
C PHE A 543 2.81 -8.72 -28.21
N PHE A 544 1.76 -8.09 -27.68
CA PHE A 544 1.67 -6.62 -27.69
C PHE A 544 2.71 -5.92 -26.82
N CYS A 545 3.04 -6.46 -25.65
CA CYS A 545 4.10 -5.94 -24.79
C CYS A 545 5.44 -5.89 -25.51
N SER A 546 5.73 -6.89 -26.35
CA SER A 546 6.97 -6.97 -27.12
C SER A 546 7.09 -5.91 -28.23
N LEU A 547 5.97 -5.37 -28.69
CA LEU A 547 5.91 -4.34 -29.73
C LEU A 547 6.12 -2.93 -29.19
N LEU A 548 5.98 -2.73 -27.87
CA LEU A 548 6.07 -1.42 -27.24
C LEU A 548 7.47 -1.16 -26.67
N PRO A 549 8.02 0.07 -26.80
CA PRO A 549 9.41 0.44 -26.50
C PRO A 549 9.83 0.39 -25.01
N ILE A 550 9.04 -0.25 -24.14
CA ILE A 550 9.16 -0.10 -22.70
C ILE A 550 9.71 -1.40 -22.11
N SER A 551 10.77 -1.33 -21.32
CA SER A 551 11.31 -2.48 -20.59
C SER A 551 10.31 -2.89 -19.50
N TRP A 552 9.65 -4.04 -19.70
CA TRP A 552 8.65 -4.59 -18.77
C TRP A 552 9.28 -5.54 -17.76
N PRO A 553 8.99 -5.42 -16.46
CA PRO A 553 8.99 -6.53 -15.52
C PRO A 553 7.55 -7.05 -15.41
N LEU A 554 7.29 -8.24 -15.96
CA LEU A 554 6.13 -9.06 -15.58
C LEU A 554 6.49 -9.90 -14.36
#